data_AF-A0A3L6ESZ3-F1
#
_entry.id   AF-A0A3L6ESZ3-F1
#
_cell.length_a   1.000
_cell.length_b   1.000
_cell.length_c   1.000
_cell.angle_alpha   90.00
_cell.angle_beta   90.00
_cell.angle_gamma   90.00
#
_symmetry.space_group_name_H-M   'P 1'
#
loop_
_entity.id
_entity.type
_entity.pdbx_description
1 polymer ?
#
loop_
_entity_poly.entity_id
_entity_poly.type
_entity_poly.pdbx_seq_one_letter_code
_entity_poly.pdbx_strand_id
1 'polypeptide(L)'
;MKARVFPEPVAASTATSLCDSRYKFDWDGQPPVSNTEIPSVIDHRRIVSSSNGYNSTADWTSSSGREDSNSRLPDRTSGQIPASSQSVVTSQRPASQEGRSGSKSYSEDELREKSVLTIREYYSAKDEKEVVLCIEELNAPNFYPFLVSLWVNDSFERKDMERELLAKLLVSLCSGRHNLLSKQQLSDGLSNVLASLEDNLSDAPRATEYLGRLLARFMEESILLLQEVGKLIQESGEEPGYLIQGGIAADILGAVLDSIKSDKGNSFLDEIKTTSSLKLVDFRPQHLKRSKLDAFM
;
A
#
# COMPACT_ATOMS: atom_id res chain seq x y z
N MET A 1 25.93 46.68 31.70
CA MET A 1 25.99 45.43 32.51
C MET A 1 24.60 44.82 32.48
N LYS A 2 24.28 43.63 31.99
CA LYS A 2 25.03 42.43 31.58
C LYS A 2 24.33 41.85 30.34
N ALA A 3 25.12 41.43 29.34
CA ALA A 3 24.67 40.55 28.28
C ALA A 3 24.30 39.18 28.88
N ARG A 4 23.19 38.57 28.42
CA ARG A 4 22.85 37.19 28.71
C ARG A 4 23.09 36.36 27.45
N VAL A 5 24.14 35.55 27.55
CA VAL A 5 24.55 34.47 26.64
C VAL A 5 23.47 33.39 26.68
N PHE A 6 23.02 32.93 25.50
CA PHE A 6 22.29 31.68 25.34
C PHE A 6 23.10 30.72 24.45
N PRO A 7 23.04 29.41 24.74
CA PRO A 7 24.01 28.44 24.24
C PRO A 7 23.72 27.97 22.81
N GLU A 8 24.80 27.60 22.10
CA GLU A 8 24.76 26.96 20.78
C GLU A 8 24.01 25.61 20.80
N PRO A 9 23.27 25.27 19.73
CA PRO A 9 22.76 23.93 19.54
C PRO A 9 23.87 22.99 19.06
N VAL A 10 24.01 21.89 19.80
CA VAL A 10 24.91 20.77 19.55
C VAL A 10 24.56 20.09 18.23
N ALA A 11 25.57 19.90 17.38
CA ALA A 11 25.48 19.16 16.13
C ALA A 11 25.05 17.70 16.37
N ALA A 12 23.96 17.29 15.72
CA ALA A 12 23.54 15.89 15.65
C ALA A 12 23.53 15.42 14.21
N SER A 13 24.57 14.64 13.90
CA SER A 13 24.72 13.56 12.93
C SER A 13 23.88 13.60 11.64
N THR A 14 24.57 13.88 10.55
CA THR A 14 24.23 13.55 9.16
C THR A 14 23.83 12.08 9.02
N ALA A 15 22.57 11.83 8.65
CA ALA A 15 22.16 10.57 8.03
C ALA A 15 22.13 10.78 6.51
N THR A 16 23.04 10.09 5.84
CA THR A 16 23.26 10.19 4.40
C THR A 16 22.17 9.45 3.64
N SER A 17 21.52 10.18 2.73
CA SER A 17 20.76 9.75 1.54
C SER A 17 21.20 8.39 0.98
N LEU A 18 20.28 7.42 0.97
CA LEU A 18 20.38 6.16 0.21
C LEU A 18 19.00 5.74 -0.33
N CYS A 19 18.46 6.54 -1.26
CA CYS A 19 17.47 6.04 -2.22
C CYS A 19 18.17 5.98 -3.57
N ASP A 20 18.91 4.90 -3.83
CA ASP A 20 19.50 4.62 -5.13
C ASP A 20 18.98 3.29 -5.67
N SER A 21 18.09 3.44 -6.64
CA SER A 21 17.97 2.68 -7.89
C SER A 21 18.36 1.21 -7.86
N ARG A 22 17.41 0.33 -7.54
CA ARG A 22 17.37 -1.03 -8.08
C ARG A 22 15.94 -1.52 -8.07
N TYR A 23 15.18 -1.25 -9.13
CA TYR A 23 14.21 -2.16 -9.77
C TYR A 23 13.65 -1.43 -10.99
N LYS A 24 14.31 -1.63 -12.13
CA LYS A 24 13.80 -1.24 -13.45
C LYS A 24 12.90 -2.38 -13.94
N PHE A 25 11.61 -2.14 -14.11
CA PHE A 25 10.70 -3.07 -14.79
C PHE A 25 9.96 -2.30 -15.89
N ASP A 26 10.29 -2.65 -17.13
CA ASP A 26 9.65 -2.16 -18.35
C ASP A 26 8.20 -2.67 -18.41
N TRP A 27 7.26 -1.75 -18.62
CA TRP A 27 5.89 -2.05 -19.06
C TRP A 27 5.72 -1.50 -20.47
N ASP A 28 6.12 -2.26 -21.48
CA ASP A 28 5.68 -2.02 -22.85
C ASP A 28 4.46 -2.92 -23.12
N GLY A 29 3.29 -2.29 -23.19
CA GLY A 29 2.06 -2.89 -23.68
C GLY A 29 2.06 -2.93 -25.20
N GLN A 30 1.84 -4.12 -25.77
CA GLN A 30 1.56 -4.26 -27.20
C GLN A 30 0.42 -5.27 -27.41
N PRO A 31 -0.57 -4.97 -28.27
CA PRO A 31 -1.82 -5.75 -28.36
C PRO A 31 -1.65 -7.02 -29.19
N PRO A 32 -2.49 -8.06 -28.99
CA PRO A 32 -2.38 -9.31 -29.73
C PRO A 32 -3.00 -9.18 -31.13
N VAL A 33 -2.23 -9.57 -32.14
CA VAL A 33 -2.71 -9.85 -33.50
C VAL A 33 -3.29 -11.27 -33.55
N SER A 34 -4.49 -11.36 -34.11
CA SER A 34 -5.22 -12.58 -34.47
C SER A 34 -4.45 -13.43 -35.49
N ASN A 35 -4.52 -14.76 -35.37
CA ASN A 35 -4.62 -15.66 -36.52
C ASN A 35 -5.22 -17.01 -36.12
N THR A 36 -6.26 -17.36 -36.88
CA THR A 36 -6.96 -18.64 -36.99
C THR A 36 -6.06 -19.68 -37.65
N GLU A 37 -6.08 -20.94 -37.19
CA GLU A 37 -6.30 -22.16 -38.01
C GLU A 37 -6.06 -23.46 -37.21
N ILE A 38 -7.03 -24.36 -37.30
CA ILE A 38 -7.04 -25.75 -36.79
C ILE A 38 -6.53 -26.66 -37.92
N PRO A 39 -5.96 -27.85 -37.64
CA PRO A 39 -6.78 -29.03 -37.85
C PRO A 39 -6.62 -30.16 -36.82
N SER A 40 -7.73 -30.88 -36.70
CA SER A 40 -8.00 -32.13 -36.00
C SER A 40 -7.13 -33.32 -36.43
N VAL A 41 -6.74 -34.19 -35.50
CA VAL A 41 -6.63 -35.64 -35.75
C VAL A 41 -7.12 -36.43 -34.53
N ILE A 42 -7.87 -37.48 -34.86
CA ILE A 42 -8.67 -38.38 -34.05
C ILE A 42 -7.83 -39.42 -33.27
N ASP A 43 -8.41 -39.75 -32.12
CA ASP A 43 -8.23 -40.81 -31.13
C ASP A 43 -7.95 -42.23 -31.67
N HIS A 44 -7.23 -43.08 -30.90
CA HIS A 44 -7.52 -44.53 -30.77
C HIS A 44 -6.66 -45.29 -29.72
N ARG A 45 -7.39 -45.96 -28.80
CA ARG A 45 -7.14 -47.25 -28.08
C ARG A 45 -6.32 -47.19 -26.77
N ARG A 46 -6.89 -47.49 -25.58
CA ARG A 46 -7.51 -48.73 -25.02
C ARG A 46 -6.50 -49.65 -24.28
N ILE A 47 -6.48 -49.48 -22.95
CA ILE A 47 -6.47 -50.43 -21.80
C ILE A 47 -6.05 -51.90 -22.05
N VAL A 48 -5.10 -52.45 -21.25
CA VAL A 48 -5.30 -53.56 -20.27
C VAL A 48 -3.97 -54.01 -19.62
N SER A 49 -4.13 -54.31 -18.33
CA SER A 49 -3.26 -54.76 -17.23
C SER A 49 -2.41 -56.02 -17.37
N SER A 50 -1.55 -56.19 -16.34
CA SER A 50 -1.06 -57.43 -15.66
C SER A 50 0.45 -57.66 -15.86
N SER A 51 1.28 -58.13 -14.92
CA SER A 51 1.21 -58.45 -13.48
C SER A 51 2.63 -58.86 -13.02
N ASN A 52 2.90 -58.81 -11.71
CA ASN A 52 3.98 -59.50 -10.95
C ASN A 52 5.43 -59.01 -11.17
N GLY A 53 6.30 -58.93 -10.16
CA GLY A 53 6.20 -59.27 -8.74
C GLY A 53 7.58 -59.20 -8.04
N TYR A 54 7.53 -59.18 -6.71
CA TYR A 54 8.53 -59.64 -5.72
C TYR A 54 9.83 -58.84 -5.45
N ASN A 55 9.93 -58.45 -4.16
CA ASN A 55 11.07 -58.57 -3.22
C ASN A 55 12.41 -57.88 -3.53
N SER A 56 12.82 -56.91 -2.69
CA SER A 56 13.57 -57.19 -1.45
C SER A 56 14.22 -55.93 -0.85
N THR A 57 14.16 -55.91 0.47
CA THR A 57 14.80 -55.05 1.47
C THR A 57 16.34 -55.00 1.41
N ALA A 58 16.94 -53.87 1.81
CA ALA A 58 18.01 -53.83 2.82
C ALA A 58 18.32 -52.37 3.25
N ASP A 59 18.16 -52.12 4.56
CA ASP A 59 18.79 -51.05 5.32
C ASP A 59 20.30 -51.27 5.45
N TRP A 60 21.09 -50.21 5.58
CA TRP A 60 22.29 -50.21 6.44
C TRP A 60 22.54 -48.82 7.06
N THR A 61 22.75 -48.87 8.36
CA THR A 61 23.01 -47.80 9.33
C THR A 61 24.50 -47.48 9.49
N SER A 62 24.79 -46.19 9.75
CA SER A 62 25.71 -45.62 10.75
C SER A 62 27.16 -46.10 10.88
N SER A 63 28.13 -45.16 10.82
CA SER A 63 28.80 -44.59 12.03
C SER A 63 30.21 -44.01 11.76
N SER A 64 30.47 -42.89 12.46
CA SER A 64 31.72 -42.49 13.17
C SER A 64 33.05 -42.26 12.42
N GLY A 65 33.69 -41.12 12.74
CA GLY A 65 35.14 -40.93 12.62
C GLY A 65 35.59 -39.48 12.58
N ARG A 66 35.74 -38.84 13.76
CA ARG A 66 36.53 -37.61 13.96
C ARG A 66 38.01 -37.95 13.87
N GLU A 67 38.87 -37.05 13.39
CA GLU A 67 40.16 -36.67 14.03
C GLU A 67 40.62 -35.27 13.57
N ASP A 68 41.19 -34.55 14.54
CA ASP A 68 41.70 -33.17 14.53
C ASP A 68 43.11 -33.03 13.91
N SER A 69 43.46 -31.80 13.50
CA SER A 69 44.62 -31.03 14.04
C SER A 69 45.48 -30.26 13.02
N ASN A 70 45.59 -28.96 13.32
CA ASN A 70 46.79 -28.10 13.26
C ASN A 70 47.35 -27.54 11.93
N SER A 71 47.04 -26.24 11.75
CA SER A 71 47.97 -25.12 12.04
C SER A 71 48.78 -24.45 10.92
N ARG A 72 48.86 -23.12 11.07
CA ARG A 72 49.95 -22.16 10.75
C ARG A 72 49.81 -21.26 9.53
N LEU A 73 49.52 -19.99 9.85
CA LEU A 73 50.01 -18.78 9.18
C LEU A 73 51.55 -18.77 9.05
N PRO A 74 52.08 -17.87 8.21
CA PRO A 74 52.95 -16.85 8.80
C PRO A 74 52.70 -15.44 8.27
N ASP A 75 52.95 -14.51 9.20
CA ASP A 75 53.14 -13.07 9.07
C ASP A 75 54.54 -12.77 8.49
N ARG A 76 54.70 -11.69 7.72
CA ARG A 76 55.99 -11.06 7.42
C ARG A 76 55.88 -9.54 7.29
N THR A 77 56.71 -8.91 8.12
CA THR A 77 56.84 -7.50 8.46
C THR A 77 57.77 -6.72 7.51
N SER A 78 57.56 -5.39 7.49
CA SER A 78 58.58 -4.32 7.47
C SER A 78 59.00 -3.67 6.13
N GLY A 79 58.77 -2.36 6.04
CA GLY A 79 59.84 -1.40 5.69
C GLY A 79 59.58 -0.41 4.54
N GLN A 80 59.63 0.88 4.89
CA GLN A 80 60.44 1.93 4.22
C GLN A 80 59.69 3.09 3.50
N ILE A 81 59.82 4.28 4.12
CA ILE A 81 59.65 5.62 3.54
C ILE A 81 60.96 6.02 2.82
N PRO A 82 60.90 6.82 1.74
CA PRO A 82 61.48 8.16 1.82
C PRO A 82 60.55 9.26 1.26
N ALA A 83 60.68 10.43 1.87
CA ALA A 83 60.09 11.69 1.46
C ALA A 83 60.80 12.27 0.22
N SER A 84 60.05 12.98 -0.64
CA SER A 84 60.50 14.28 -1.17
C SER A 84 59.35 15.04 -1.85
N SER A 85 59.10 16.23 -1.32
CA SER A 85 58.94 17.51 -2.03
C SER A 85 58.01 17.56 -3.25
N GLN A 86 56.87 18.25 -3.10
CA GLN A 86 56.50 19.32 -4.04
C GLN A 86 55.50 20.31 -3.44
N SER A 87 55.71 21.54 -3.88
CA SER A 87 55.21 22.86 -3.48
C SER A 87 53.77 23.17 -3.88
N VAL A 88 53.11 23.96 -3.01
CA VAL A 88 52.24 25.12 -3.31
C VAL A 88 51.22 24.97 -4.43
N VAL A 89 49.93 24.83 -4.07
CA VAL A 89 48.84 25.69 -4.58
C VAL A 89 47.73 25.78 -3.53
N THR A 90 47.42 27.01 -3.14
CA THR A 90 46.25 27.43 -2.37
C THR A 90 44.97 26.97 -3.07
N SER A 91 44.35 25.88 -2.59
CA SER A 91 43.04 25.46 -3.10
C SER A 91 41.97 26.34 -2.47
N GLN A 92 41.60 27.38 -3.22
CA GLN A 92 40.41 28.17 -2.95
C GLN A 92 39.19 27.26 -3.02
N ARG A 93 38.63 26.97 -1.85
CA ARG A 93 37.29 26.46 -1.66
C ARG A 93 36.29 27.47 -2.23
N PRO A 94 35.48 27.16 -3.25
CA PRO A 94 34.20 27.81 -3.38
C PRO A 94 33.31 27.18 -2.30
N ALA A 95 33.13 27.91 -1.20
CA ALA A 95 31.98 27.70 -0.34
C ALA A 95 30.75 28.15 -1.14
N SER A 96 30.29 27.30 -2.06
CA SER A 96 28.98 27.45 -2.66
C SER A 96 27.99 27.03 -1.60
N GLN A 97 27.40 28.04 -0.96
CA GLN A 97 26.20 27.90 -0.17
C GLN A 97 25.13 27.29 -1.08
N GLU A 98 24.90 25.98 -0.98
CA GLU A 98 23.61 25.43 -1.37
C GLU A 98 22.61 25.85 -0.30
N GLY A 99 22.05 27.06 -0.48
CA GLY A 99 20.71 27.35 -0.02
C GLY A 99 19.77 26.36 -0.71
N ARG A 100 19.64 25.16 -0.14
CA ARG A 100 18.74 24.12 -0.64
C ARG A 100 17.34 24.42 -0.12
N SER A 101 16.74 25.44 -0.70
CA SER A 101 15.29 25.61 -0.76
C SER A 101 14.90 25.86 -2.22
N GLY A 102 15.43 25.01 -3.11
CA GLY A 102 14.77 24.78 -4.38
C GLY A 102 13.60 23.85 -4.09
N SER A 103 12.37 24.31 -4.25
CA SER A 103 11.20 23.44 -4.30
C SER A 103 11.48 22.39 -5.38
N LYS A 104 11.81 21.15 -4.99
CA LYS A 104 11.85 20.04 -5.94
C LYS A 104 10.43 19.91 -6.51
N SER A 105 10.27 20.20 -7.80
CA SER A 105 9.03 19.93 -8.50
C SER A 105 9.13 18.54 -9.10
N TYR A 106 8.28 17.62 -8.63
CA TYR A 106 8.14 16.29 -9.22
C TYR A 106 7.17 16.33 -10.39
N SER A 107 7.40 15.50 -11.40
CA SER A 107 6.37 15.20 -12.40
C SER A 107 5.25 14.33 -11.79
N GLU A 108 4.10 14.25 -12.45
CA GLU A 108 2.99 13.40 -11.99
C GLU A 108 3.40 11.92 -11.92
N ASP A 109 4.16 11.44 -12.90
CA ASP A 109 4.68 10.08 -12.94
C ASP A 109 5.66 9.81 -11.78
N GLU A 110 6.54 10.77 -11.46
CA GLU A 110 7.47 10.65 -10.33
C GLU A 110 6.71 10.63 -8.98
N LEU A 111 5.68 11.45 -8.83
CA LEU A 111 4.83 11.45 -7.64
C LEU A 111 4.12 10.09 -7.48
N ARG A 112 3.58 9.56 -8.59
CA ARG A 112 2.93 8.25 -8.61
C ARG A 112 3.89 7.13 -8.25
N GLU A 113 5.06 7.09 -8.87
CA GLU A 113 6.08 6.06 -8.59
C GLU A 113 6.50 6.09 -7.13
N LYS A 114 6.83 7.28 -6.61
CA LYS A 114 7.22 7.46 -5.20
C LYS A 114 6.12 7.04 -4.24
N SER A 115 4.88 7.46 -4.50
CA SER A 115 3.73 7.10 -3.69
C SER A 115 3.51 5.59 -3.60
N VAL A 116 3.60 4.89 -4.73
CA VAL A 116 3.45 3.43 -4.78
C VAL A 116 4.61 2.72 -4.07
N LEU A 117 5.83 3.23 -4.20
CA LEU A 117 6.97 2.71 -3.46
C LEU A 117 6.77 2.87 -1.94
N THR A 118 6.38 4.07 -1.48
CA THR A 118 6.15 4.37 -0.06
C THR A 118 5.16 3.39 0.57
N ILE A 119 4.01 3.12 -0.05
CA ILE A 119 3.03 2.18 0.54
C ILE A 119 3.52 0.73 0.53
N ARG A 120 4.27 0.31 -0.49
CA ARG A 120 4.82 -1.05 -0.57
C ARG A 120 5.90 -1.30 0.47
N GLU A 121 6.75 -0.30 0.71
CA GLU A 121 7.74 -0.32 1.78
C GLU A 121 7.05 -0.37 3.14
N TYR A 122 5.98 0.39 3.33
CA TYR A 122 5.21 0.36 4.57
C TYR A 122 4.64 -1.02 4.91
N TYR A 123 4.14 -1.78 3.92
CA TYR A 123 3.66 -3.14 4.19
C TYR A 123 4.74 -4.07 4.75
N SER A 124 6.01 -3.84 4.38
CA SER A 124 7.15 -4.64 4.84
C SER A 124 7.74 -4.10 6.15
N ALA A 125 8.05 -2.80 6.20
CA ALA A 125 8.75 -2.15 7.31
C ALA A 125 7.83 -1.78 8.47
N LYS A 126 6.54 -1.52 8.19
CA LYS A 126 5.52 -1.06 9.16
C LYS A 126 5.91 0.22 9.89
N ASP A 127 6.74 1.05 9.25
CA ASP A 127 7.20 2.31 9.80
C ASP A 127 6.29 3.46 9.33
N GLU A 128 5.37 3.87 10.19
CA GLU A 128 4.46 5.00 9.92
C GLU A 128 5.23 6.33 9.83
N LYS A 129 6.36 6.49 10.51
CA LYS A 129 7.13 7.75 10.49
C LYS A 129 7.81 7.95 9.15
N GLU A 130 8.33 6.88 8.56
CA GLU A 130 8.94 6.93 7.24
C GLU A 130 7.91 7.34 6.17
N VAL A 131 6.68 6.81 6.27
CA VAL A 131 5.60 7.20 5.36
C VAL A 131 5.28 8.69 5.48
N VAL A 132 5.20 9.21 6.70
CA VAL A 132 4.94 10.63 6.98
C VAL A 132 6.03 11.50 6.36
N LEU A 133 7.30 11.16 6.58
CA LEU A 133 8.43 11.86 5.97
C LEU A 133 8.38 11.81 4.45
N CYS A 134 8.10 10.64 3.85
CA CYS A 134 7.94 10.50 2.42
C CYS A 134 6.85 11.43 1.85
N ILE A 135 5.66 11.48 2.48
CA ILE A 135 4.55 12.36 2.04
C ILE A 135 4.92 13.84 2.17
N GLU A 136 5.59 14.23 3.26
CA GLU A 136 6.07 15.59 3.48
C GLU A 136 7.12 15.99 2.42
N GLU A 137 8.02 15.07 2.07
CA GLU A 137 9.04 15.27 1.02
C GLU A 137 8.43 15.44 -0.37
N LEU A 138 7.31 14.78 -0.67
CA LEU A 138 6.59 15.01 -1.93
C LEU A 138 6.13 16.47 -2.05
N ASN A 139 5.76 17.10 -0.93
CA ASN A 139 5.29 18.48 -0.83
C ASN A 139 4.26 18.86 -1.92
N ALA A 140 3.34 17.92 -2.22
CA ALA A 140 2.39 18.00 -3.33
C ALA A 140 0.94 17.77 -2.82
N PRO A 141 0.33 18.73 -2.09
CA PRO A 141 -0.98 18.54 -1.48
C PRO A 141 -2.11 18.26 -2.48
N ASN A 142 -1.99 18.77 -3.71
CA ASN A 142 -2.96 18.49 -4.79
C ASN A 142 -2.92 17.03 -5.26
N PHE A 143 -1.82 16.32 -5.01
CA PHE A 143 -1.65 14.91 -5.36
C PHE A 143 -2.16 13.97 -4.26
N TYR A 144 -2.38 14.46 -3.04
CA TYR A 144 -2.79 13.61 -1.90
C TYR A 144 -4.11 12.84 -2.10
N PRO A 145 -5.16 13.40 -2.74
CA PRO A 145 -6.34 12.61 -3.09
C PRO A 145 -6.01 11.42 -3.99
N PHE A 146 -5.13 11.62 -4.97
CA PHE A 146 -4.71 10.56 -5.88
C PHE A 146 -3.82 9.52 -5.19
N LEU A 147 -2.97 9.96 -4.25
CA LEU A 147 -2.22 9.06 -3.37
C LEU A 147 -3.14 8.12 -2.59
N VAL A 148 -4.21 8.66 -1.98
CA VAL A 148 -5.21 7.85 -1.26
C VAL A 148 -5.83 6.83 -2.20
N SER A 149 -6.26 7.23 -3.41
CA SER A 149 -6.88 6.30 -4.35
C SER A 149 -5.93 5.21 -4.83
N LEU A 150 -4.66 5.55 -5.10
CA LEU A 150 -3.63 4.58 -5.48
C LEU A 150 -3.45 3.52 -4.40
N TRP A 151 -3.38 3.94 -3.14
CA TRP A 151 -3.12 3.03 -2.02
C TRP A 151 -4.31 2.11 -1.74
N VAL A 152 -5.53 2.65 -1.78
CA VAL A 152 -6.74 1.84 -1.59
C VAL A 152 -6.91 0.85 -2.74
N ASN A 153 -6.72 1.27 -4.00
CA ASN A 153 -6.80 0.36 -5.14
C ASN A 153 -5.71 -0.72 -5.08
N ASP A 154 -4.46 -0.39 -4.75
CA ASP A 154 -3.40 -1.39 -4.56
C ASP A 154 -3.80 -2.43 -3.50
N SER A 155 -4.50 -2.01 -2.43
CA SER A 155 -4.91 -2.90 -1.34
C SER A 155 -5.96 -3.95 -1.69
N PHE A 156 -6.75 -3.77 -2.77
CA PHE A 156 -7.80 -4.70 -3.13
C PHE A 156 -7.26 -6.09 -3.49
N GLU A 157 -6.03 -6.17 -4.02
CA GLU A 157 -5.36 -7.43 -4.37
C GLU A 157 -4.41 -7.95 -3.27
N ARG A 158 -4.27 -7.23 -2.16
CA ARG A 158 -3.36 -7.55 -1.05
C ARG A 158 -3.95 -8.57 -0.08
N LYS A 159 -3.16 -9.02 0.89
CA LYS A 159 -3.64 -9.90 1.96
C LYS A 159 -4.35 -9.09 3.05
N ASP A 160 -5.23 -9.74 3.81
CA ASP A 160 -6.00 -9.09 4.89
C ASP A 160 -5.11 -8.31 5.87
N MET A 161 -3.95 -8.87 6.26
CA MET A 161 -3.00 -8.18 7.13
C MET A 161 -2.51 -6.84 6.56
N GLU A 162 -2.26 -6.77 5.25
CA GLU A 162 -1.79 -5.55 4.58
C GLU A 162 -2.92 -4.52 4.46
N ARG A 163 -4.16 -4.97 4.25
CA ARG A 163 -5.35 -4.11 4.25
C ARG A 163 -5.58 -3.47 5.61
N GLU A 164 -5.43 -4.23 6.69
CA GLU A 164 -5.51 -3.71 8.06
C GLU A 164 -4.40 -2.69 8.36
N LEU A 165 -3.18 -2.94 7.87
CA LEU A 165 -2.08 -1.98 7.96
C LEU A 165 -2.41 -0.68 7.22
N LEU A 166 -2.93 -0.76 6.00
CA LEU A 166 -3.34 0.42 5.25
C LEU A 166 -4.44 1.20 5.98
N ALA A 167 -5.47 0.53 6.48
CA ALA A 167 -6.55 1.19 7.22
C ALA A 167 -6.01 1.94 8.45
N LYS A 168 -5.11 1.31 9.21
CA LYS A 168 -4.44 1.93 10.36
C LYS A 168 -3.61 3.15 9.95
N LEU A 169 -2.88 3.05 8.84
CA LEU A 169 -2.06 4.14 8.30
C LEU A 169 -2.93 5.33 7.86
N LEU A 170 -3.97 5.10 7.06
CA LEU A 170 -4.84 6.20 6.59
C LEU A 170 -5.53 6.90 7.77
N VAL A 171 -5.98 6.14 8.77
CA VAL A 171 -6.49 6.71 10.03
C VAL A 171 -5.43 7.56 10.72
N SER A 172 -4.18 7.10 10.83
CA SER A 172 -3.12 7.85 11.51
C SER A 172 -2.72 9.13 10.77
N LEU A 173 -2.77 9.13 9.44
CA LEU A 173 -2.51 10.28 8.58
C LEU A 173 -3.61 11.34 8.65
N CYS A 174 -4.87 10.93 8.82
CA CYS A 174 -6.02 11.83 8.96
C CYS A 174 -6.23 12.32 10.40
N SER A 175 -5.79 11.53 11.39
CA SER A 175 -5.93 11.86 12.81
C SER A 175 -4.81 12.80 13.27
N GLY A 176 -5.04 13.51 14.37
CA GLY A 176 -4.12 14.50 14.95
C GLY A 176 -2.71 14.01 15.35
N ARG A 177 -2.35 12.75 15.09
CA ARG A 177 -0.96 12.27 15.22
C ARG A 177 -0.04 12.87 14.16
N HIS A 178 -0.54 13.00 12.93
CA HIS A 178 0.22 13.56 11.81
C HIS A 178 -0.54 14.67 11.08
N ASN A 179 -1.88 14.54 10.97
CA ASN A 179 -2.75 15.54 10.33
C ASN A 179 -2.25 15.98 8.93
N LEU A 180 -1.70 15.03 8.17
CA LEU A 180 -1.17 15.26 6.82
C LEU A 180 -2.26 15.23 5.76
N LEU A 181 -3.30 14.41 5.98
CA LEU A 181 -4.44 14.29 5.08
C LEU A 181 -5.64 15.02 5.68
N SER A 182 -6.10 16.05 4.98
CA SER A 182 -7.36 16.70 5.33
C SER A 182 -8.54 15.76 5.02
N LYS A 183 -9.65 15.96 5.75
CA LYS A 183 -10.90 15.25 5.49
C LYS A 183 -11.39 15.39 4.04
N GLN A 184 -11.16 16.56 3.43
CA GLN A 184 -11.52 16.79 2.03
C GLN A 184 -10.66 15.94 1.10
N GLN A 185 -9.33 15.94 1.28
CA GLN A 185 -8.43 15.12 0.44
C GLN A 185 -8.72 13.63 0.57
N LEU A 186 -9.08 13.15 1.78
CA LEU A 186 -9.52 11.78 1.98
C LEU A 186 -10.81 11.50 1.19
N SER A 187 -11.81 12.38 1.31
CA SER A 187 -13.10 12.24 0.63
C SER A 187 -12.94 12.21 -0.90
N ASP A 188 -12.10 13.11 -1.44
CA ASP A 188 -11.80 13.18 -2.87
C ASP A 188 -11.08 11.92 -3.35
N GLY A 189 -10.13 11.40 -2.57
CA GLY A 189 -9.45 10.15 -2.86
C GLY A 189 -10.39 8.94 -2.84
N LEU A 190 -11.31 8.88 -1.88
CA LEU A 190 -12.34 7.84 -1.82
C LEU A 190 -13.33 7.95 -3.00
N SER A 191 -13.64 9.17 -3.44
CA SER A 191 -14.46 9.38 -4.64
C SER A 191 -13.78 8.80 -5.89
N ASN A 192 -12.47 8.97 -6.04
CA ASN A 192 -11.70 8.38 -7.14
C ASN A 192 -11.69 6.84 -7.09
N VAL A 193 -11.63 6.26 -5.89
CA VAL A 193 -11.76 4.81 -5.69
C VAL A 193 -13.13 4.33 -6.12
N LEU A 194 -14.20 5.00 -5.68
CA LEU A 194 -15.58 4.65 -6.04
C LEU A 194 -15.81 4.75 -7.55
N ALA A 195 -15.22 5.74 -8.22
CA ALA A 195 -15.32 5.91 -9.67
C ALA A 195 -14.66 4.78 -10.46
N SER A 196 -13.58 4.18 -9.94
CA SER A 196 -12.89 3.04 -10.56
C SER A 196 -13.33 1.68 -10.00
N LEU A 197 -14.29 1.66 -9.06
CA LEU A 197 -14.59 0.45 -8.29
C LEU A 197 -15.16 -0.69 -9.14
N GLU A 198 -15.92 -0.38 -10.20
CA GLU A 198 -16.47 -1.40 -11.10
C GLU A 198 -15.37 -2.14 -11.85
N ASP A 199 -14.36 -1.42 -12.35
CA ASP A 199 -13.19 -2.05 -12.97
C ASP A 199 -12.45 -2.92 -11.95
N ASN A 200 -12.23 -2.39 -10.74
CA ASN A 200 -11.57 -3.14 -9.66
C ASN A 200 -12.36 -4.40 -9.25
N LEU A 201 -13.68 -4.44 -9.40
CA LEU A 201 -14.49 -5.63 -9.10
C LEU A 201 -14.24 -6.77 -10.07
N SER A 202 -13.78 -6.48 -11.28
CA SER A 202 -13.40 -7.49 -12.28
C SER A 202 -12.18 -8.28 -11.81
N ASP A 203 -11.19 -7.61 -11.21
CA ASP A 203 -9.96 -8.22 -10.71
C ASP A 203 -10.09 -8.71 -9.25
N ALA A 204 -10.84 -7.97 -8.44
CA ALA A 204 -11.02 -8.21 -7.01
C ALA A 204 -12.51 -8.23 -6.62
N PRO A 205 -13.21 -9.39 -6.70
CA PRO A 205 -14.65 -9.48 -6.45
C PRO A 205 -15.08 -9.15 -5.01
N ARG A 206 -14.12 -9.06 -4.08
CA ARG A 206 -14.33 -8.65 -2.68
C ARG A 206 -14.01 -7.17 -2.42
N ALA A 207 -13.72 -6.38 -3.45
CA ALA A 207 -13.35 -4.96 -3.30
C ALA A 207 -14.39 -4.15 -2.51
N THR A 208 -15.69 -4.37 -2.74
CA THR A 208 -16.77 -3.70 -1.98
C THR A 208 -16.77 -4.04 -0.49
N GLU A 209 -16.45 -5.29 -0.13
CA GLU A 209 -16.32 -5.73 1.26
C GLU A 209 -15.14 -5.02 1.94
N TYR A 210 -13.99 -4.98 1.28
CA TYR A 210 -12.80 -4.34 1.82
C TYR A 210 -12.94 -2.82 1.92
N LEU A 211 -13.51 -2.18 0.90
CA LEU A 211 -13.82 -0.76 0.95
C LEU A 211 -14.81 -0.46 2.08
N GLY A 212 -15.83 -1.29 2.28
CA GLY A 212 -16.77 -1.16 3.39
C GLY A 212 -16.10 -1.25 4.76
N ARG A 213 -15.18 -2.22 4.96
CA ARG A 213 -14.37 -2.33 6.17
C ARG A 213 -13.51 -1.08 6.39
N LEU A 214 -12.82 -0.60 5.36
CA LEU A 214 -12.00 0.62 5.45
C LEU A 214 -12.84 1.84 5.86
N LEU A 215 -14.00 2.03 5.22
CA LEU A 215 -14.92 3.12 5.55
C LEU A 215 -15.45 3.02 6.99
N ALA A 216 -15.74 1.80 7.48
CA ALA A 216 -16.10 1.59 8.88
C ALA A 216 -15.02 2.07 9.85
N ARG A 217 -13.74 1.81 9.56
CA ARG A 217 -12.61 2.29 10.39
C ARG A 217 -12.57 3.82 10.47
N PHE A 218 -12.89 4.54 9.39
CA PHE A 218 -12.99 6.00 9.42
C PHE A 218 -14.18 6.49 10.26
N MET A 219 -15.29 5.75 10.30
CA MET A 219 -16.44 6.11 11.15
C MET A 219 -16.17 5.85 12.63
N GLU A 220 -15.50 4.76 12.96
CA GLU A 220 -15.10 4.43 14.33
C GLU A 220 -14.21 5.50 14.96
N GLU A 221 -13.34 6.10 14.14
CA GLU A 221 -12.42 7.18 14.54
C GLU A 221 -13.02 8.58 14.31
N SER A 222 -14.31 8.66 13.96
CA SER A 222 -15.05 9.91 13.69
C SER A 222 -14.41 10.83 12.63
N ILE A 223 -13.66 10.24 11.68
CA ILE A 223 -13.05 10.95 10.56
C ILE A 223 -14.13 11.23 9.48
N LEU A 224 -14.96 10.23 9.18
CA LEU A 224 -16.08 10.32 8.24
C LEU A 224 -17.38 9.92 8.93
N LEU A 225 -18.49 10.52 8.52
CA LEU A 225 -19.84 10.16 8.97
C LEU A 225 -20.53 9.27 7.93
N LEU A 226 -21.46 8.43 8.39
CA LEU A 226 -22.26 7.58 7.50
C LEU A 226 -23.00 8.37 6.40
N GLN A 227 -23.50 9.56 6.72
CA GLN A 227 -24.13 10.44 5.74
C GLN A 227 -23.16 10.92 4.65
N GLU A 228 -21.92 11.22 5.03
CA GLU A 228 -20.89 11.70 4.08
C GLU A 228 -20.50 10.58 3.12
N VAL A 229 -20.33 9.36 3.64
CA VAL A 229 -20.10 8.17 2.81
C VAL A 229 -21.28 7.90 1.88
N GLY A 230 -22.51 8.00 2.38
CA GLY A 230 -23.70 7.87 1.54
C GLY A 230 -23.74 8.89 0.42
N LYS A 231 -23.40 10.16 0.70
CA LYS A 231 -23.31 11.22 -0.31
C LYS A 231 -22.22 10.93 -1.34
N LEU A 232 -21.02 10.52 -0.91
CA LEU A 232 -19.94 10.13 -1.82
C LEU A 232 -20.39 9.02 -2.77
N ILE A 233 -21.07 7.99 -2.27
CA ILE A 233 -21.57 6.88 -3.09
C ILE A 233 -22.68 7.33 -4.07
N GLN A 234 -23.53 8.29 -3.67
CA GLN A 234 -24.56 8.86 -4.55
C GLN A 234 -23.97 9.68 -5.70
N GLU A 235 -22.92 10.45 -5.40
CA GLU A 235 -22.25 11.35 -6.35
C GLU A 235 -21.20 10.64 -7.20
N SER A 236 -20.78 9.43 -6.83
CA SER A 236 -19.77 8.64 -7.55
C SER A 236 -20.36 7.79 -8.69
N GLY A 237 -19.54 7.58 -9.71
CA GLY A 237 -19.88 6.86 -10.94
C GLY A 237 -19.93 7.79 -12.15
N GLU A 238 -20.27 7.26 -13.33
CA GLU A 238 -20.43 8.07 -14.55
C GLU A 238 -21.55 9.10 -14.40
N GLU A 239 -22.63 8.71 -13.71
CA GLU A 239 -23.80 9.54 -13.42
C GLU A 239 -24.23 9.35 -11.96
N PRO A 240 -24.81 10.38 -11.31
CA PRO A 240 -25.33 10.25 -9.96
C PRO A 240 -26.30 9.07 -9.82
N GLY A 241 -26.02 8.18 -8.87
CA GLY A 241 -26.81 6.97 -8.63
C GLY A 241 -26.45 5.76 -9.50
N TYR A 242 -25.41 5.82 -10.33
CA TYR A 242 -24.89 4.68 -11.10
C TYR A 242 -24.60 3.47 -10.19
N LEU A 243 -23.86 3.68 -9.10
CA LEU A 243 -23.51 2.64 -8.13
C LEU A 243 -24.74 2.07 -7.38
N ILE A 244 -25.82 2.86 -7.26
CA ILE A 244 -27.08 2.42 -6.62
C ILE A 244 -27.82 1.48 -7.55
N GLN A 245 -27.92 1.84 -8.84
CA GLN A 245 -28.53 1.00 -9.84
C GLN A 245 -27.79 -0.34 -9.90
N GLY A 246 -26.45 -0.35 -10.01
CA GLY A 246 -25.66 -1.58 -10.05
C GLY A 246 -25.68 -2.43 -8.77
N GLY A 247 -26.30 -1.96 -7.67
CA GLY A 247 -26.32 -2.65 -6.38
C GLY A 247 -25.01 -2.59 -5.59
N ILE A 248 -23.93 -2.10 -6.21
CA ILE A 248 -22.61 -1.88 -5.60
C ILE A 248 -22.72 -1.00 -4.35
N ALA A 249 -23.50 0.07 -4.42
CA ALA A 249 -23.73 0.97 -3.29
C ALA A 249 -24.28 0.23 -2.05
N ALA A 250 -25.20 -0.71 -2.28
CA ALA A 250 -25.78 -1.51 -1.21
C ALA A 250 -24.80 -2.55 -0.65
N ASP A 251 -23.92 -3.09 -1.50
CA ASP A 251 -22.85 -3.97 -1.04
C ASP A 251 -21.83 -3.24 -0.16
N ILE A 252 -21.41 -2.03 -0.56
CA ILE A 252 -20.49 -1.20 0.24
C ILE A 252 -21.14 -0.84 1.57
N LEU A 253 -22.32 -0.22 1.56
CA LEU A 253 -22.98 0.20 2.79
C LEU A 253 -23.34 -0.99 3.68
N GLY A 254 -23.73 -2.13 3.10
CA GLY A 254 -23.93 -3.37 3.84
C GLY A 254 -22.66 -3.83 4.55
N ALA A 255 -21.51 -3.80 3.85
CA ALA A 255 -20.22 -4.15 4.43
C ALA A 255 -19.76 -3.15 5.51
N VAL A 256 -20.02 -1.85 5.35
CA VAL A 256 -19.76 -0.83 6.39
C VAL A 256 -20.53 -1.17 7.67
N LEU A 257 -21.84 -1.37 7.57
CA LEU A 257 -22.70 -1.61 8.72
C LEU A 257 -22.38 -2.95 9.40
N ASP A 258 -22.04 -3.99 8.62
CA ASP A 258 -21.64 -5.29 9.14
C ASP A 258 -20.30 -5.23 9.89
N SER A 259 -19.34 -4.44 9.37
CA SER A 259 -18.05 -4.23 10.02
C SER A 259 -18.21 -3.47 11.34
N ILE A 260 -18.94 -2.36 11.34
CA ILE A 260 -19.25 -1.58 12.56
C ILE A 260 -19.93 -2.45 13.61
N LYS A 261 -20.91 -3.27 13.19
CA LYS A 261 -21.62 -4.21 14.06
C LYS A 261 -20.67 -5.23 14.69
N SER A 262 -19.74 -5.76 13.90
CA SER A 262 -18.79 -6.78 14.33
C SER A 262 -17.74 -6.21 15.30
N ASP A 263 -17.26 -4.99 15.05
CA ASP A 263 -16.13 -4.40 15.77
C ASP A 263 -16.56 -3.61 17.02
N LYS A 264 -17.70 -2.91 16.97
CA LYS A 264 -18.19 -2.03 18.05
C LYS A 264 -19.54 -2.47 18.65
N GLY A 265 -20.24 -3.41 18.01
CA GLY A 265 -21.54 -3.91 18.47
C GLY A 265 -22.74 -3.08 18.02
N ASN A 266 -23.95 -3.58 18.34
CA ASN A 266 -25.21 -2.98 17.89
C ASN A 266 -25.46 -1.59 18.48
N SER A 267 -25.02 -1.30 19.70
CA SER A 267 -25.28 0.00 20.33
C SER A 267 -24.64 1.16 19.56
N PHE A 268 -23.39 0.97 19.13
CA PHE A 268 -22.67 1.97 18.34
C PHE A 268 -23.21 2.06 16.92
N LEU A 269 -23.61 0.92 16.33
CA LEU A 269 -24.29 0.90 15.04
C LEU A 269 -25.58 1.72 15.06
N ASP A 270 -26.41 1.54 16.09
CA ASP A 270 -27.68 2.27 16.24
C ASP A 270 -27.44 3.77 16.47
N GLU A 271 -26.39 4.14 17.20
CA GLU A 271 -25.95 5.52 17.37
C GLU A 271 -25.55 6.15 16.02
N ILE A 272 -24.71 5.49 15.22
CA ILE A 272 -24.32 5.97 13.89
C ILE A 272 -25.53 6.12 12.98
N LYS A 273 -26.43 5.12 12.96
CA LYS A 273 -27.66 5.17 12.16
C LYS A 273 -28.57 6.32 12.58
N THR A 274 -28.74 6.54 13.88
CA THR A 274 -29.60 7.62 14.41
C THR A 274 -29.00 9.00 14.15
N THR A 275 -27.67 9.11 14.25
CA THR A 275 -26.95 10.36 13.99
C THR A 275 -26.93 10.68 12.49
N SER A 276 -26.92 9.67 11.64
CA SER A 276 -27.04 9.84 10.20
C SER A 276 -28.49 10.07 9.80
N SER A 277 -28.80 11.18 9.15
CA SER A 277 -30.11 11.33 8.48
C SER A 277 -30.19 10.53 7.17
N LEU A 278 -29.34 9.52 7.00
CA LEU A 278 -29.19 8.76 5.76
C LEU A 278 -30.29 7.71 5.66
N LYS A 279 -31.07 7.78 4.58
CA LYS A 279 -32.12 6.80 4.32
C LYS A 279 -31.52 5.62 3.56
N LEU A 280 -31.25 4.52 4.26
CA LEU A 280 -30.68 3.30 3.65
C LEU A 280 -31.55 2.75 2.50
N VAL A 281 -32.86 3.02 2.52
CA VAL A 281 -33.78 2.66 1.44
C VAL A 281 -33.43 3.31 0.10
N ASP A 282 -32.82 4.50 0.11
CA ASP A 282 -32.45 5.23 -1.11
C ASP A 282 -31.29 4.56 -1.86
N PHE A 283 -30.54 3.69 -1.17
CA PHE A 283 -29.42 2.93 -1.71
C PHE A 283 -29.82 1.51 -2.13
N ARG A 284 -31.12 1.17 -2.02
CA ARG A 284 -31.61 -0.15 -2.40
C ARG A 284 -31.77 -0.24 -3.92
N PRO A 285 -31.10 -1.18 -4.61
CA PRO A 285 -31.32 -1.39 -6.03
C PRO A 285 -32.76 -1.86 -6.28
N GLN A 286 -33.52 -1.11 -7.08
CA GLN A 286 -34.95 -1.37 -7.31
C GLN A 286 -35.23 -2.70 -8.04
N HIS A 287 -34.24 -3.22 -8.77
CA HIS A 287 -34.40 -4.42 -9.59
C HIS A 287 -33.93 -5.71 -8.90
N LEU A 288 -33.28 -5.64 -7.73
CA LEU A 288 -32.84 -6.83 -7.00
C LEU A 288 -33.85 -7.23 -5.94
N LYS A 289 -34.17 -8.53 -5.88
CA LYS A 289 -35.13 -9.10 -4.93
C LYS A 289 -34.64 -9.06 -3.47
N ARG A 290 -33.31 -9.05 -3.28
CA ARG A 290 -32.66 -9.03 -1.96
C ARG A 290 -31.36 -8.26 -2.04
N SER A 291 -31.09 -7.43 -1.04
CA SER A 291 -29.88 -6.64 -0.88
C SER A 291 -29.18 -6.96 0.44
N LYS A 292 -27.85 -6.81 0.51
CA LYS A 292 -27.12 -6.88 1.79
C LYS A 292 -27.62 -5.85 2.81
N LEU A 293 -28.14 -4.73 2.33
CA LEU A 293 -28.77 -3.71 3.18
C LEU A 293 -30.08 -4.17 3.84
N ASP A 294 -30.77 -5.18 3.30
CA ASP A 294 -32.04 -5.64 3.85
C ASP A 294 -31.89 -6.21 5.27
N ALA A 295 -30.68 -6.61 5.69
CA ALA A 295 -30.41 -7.05 7.05
C ALA A 295 -30.32 -5.90 8.08
N PHE A 296 -30.25 -4.65 7.61
CA PHE A 296 -30.00 -3.47 8.43
C PHE A 296 -31.12 -2.42 8.36
N MET A 297 -32.12 -2.64 7.51
CA MET A 297 -33.38 -1.87 7.40
C MET A 297 -34.45 -2.48 8.29
#